data_AF-A0A7X6ZRW5-F1
#
_entry.id   AF-A0A7X6ZRW5-F1
#
_cell.length_a   1.000
_cell.length_b   1.000
_cell.length_c   1.000
_cell.angle_alpha   90.00
_cell.angle_beta   90.00
_cell.angle_gamma   90.00
#
_symmetry.space_group_name_H-M   'P 1'
#
loop_
_entity.id
_entity.type
_entity.pdbx_description
1 polymer ?
#
loop_
_entity_poly.entity_id
_entity_poly.type
_entity_poly.pdbx_seq_one_letter_code
_entity_poly.pdbx_strand_id
1 'polypeptide(L)'
;DGVEQEIDKQQFLLGDPRTLEELICDLARRGVITSFCTAGYRCGRTGGCIMDSLKTGKEGTFCKINAVLTFREWLEDFASPESVKICTPVMEAELAAIGEMYPKFYPHVLDRYNRIGNGERDLYF
;
A
#
# COMPACT_ATOMS: atom_id res chain seq x y z
N ASP A 1 20.21 -8.66 8.98
CA ASP A 1 21.33 -7.73 8.80
C ASP A 1 20.90 -6.31 9.15
N GLY A 2 21.35 -5.80 10.30
CA GLY A 2 21.16 -4.40 10.68
C GLY A 2 22.36 -3.57 10.24
N VAL A 3 22.12 -2.40 9.63
CA VAL A 3 23.19 -1.48 9.22
C VAL A 3 23.75 -0.81 10.47
N GLU A 4 25.06 -0.94 10.69
CA GLU A 4 25.75 -0.25 11.78
C GLU A 4 25.72 1.27 11.54
N GLN A 5 25.33 2.04 12.56
CA GLN A 5 25.14 3.48 12.44
C GLN A 5 26.43 4.23 12.73
N GLU A 6 26.87 5.08 11.80
CA GLU A 6 28.09 5.89 11.90
C GLU A 6 27.74 7.35 12.21
N ILE A 7 27.72 7.71 13.50
CA ILE A 7 27.29 9.04 13.97
C ILE A 7 28.11 10.20 13.38
N ASP A 8 29.39 9.98 13.09
CA ASP A 8 30.30 11.00 12.57
C ASP A 8 30.10 11.26 11.06
N LYS A 9 29.36 10.39 10.36
CA LYS A 9 29.07 10.53 8.92
C LYS A 9 27.58 10.74 8.62
N GLN A 10 26.70 10.18 9.44
CA GLN A 10 25.25 10.25 9.23
C GLN A 10 24.69 11.58 9.72
N GLN A 11 23.65 12.10 9.04
CA GLN A 11 23.00 13.35 9.44
C GLN A 11 22.35 13.27 10.84
N PHE A 12 21.87 12.08 11.22
CA PHE A 12 21.28 11.77 12.52
C PHE A 12 21.35 10.25 12.76
N LEU A 13 21.17 9.85 14.01
CA LEU A 13 20.91 8.46 14.36
C LEU A 13 19.44 8.11 14.14
N LEU A 14 19.19 6.95 13.54
CA LEU A 14 17.86 6.38 13.34
C LEU A 14 17.28 5.95 14.69
N GLY A 15 16.13 6.53 15.04
CA GLY A 15 15.36 6.13 16.22
C GLY A 15 14.61 4.80 16.06
N ASP A 16 14.42 4.35 14.82
CA ASP A 16 13.82 3.06 14.49
C ASP A 16 14.66 2.38 13.40
N PRO A 17 15.48 1.37 13.76
CA PRO A 17 16.36 0.68 12.83
C PRO A 17 15.71 -0.54 12.17
N ARG A 18 14.39 -0.77 12.38
CA ARG A 18 13.68 -1.88 11.76
C ARG A 18 13.82 -1.83 10.25
N THR A 19 13.95 -3.00 9.64
CA THR A 19 13.83 -3.16 8.20
C THR A 19 12.41 -2.78 7.74
N LEU A 20 12.28 -2.48 6.44
CA LEU A 20 11.00 -2.19 5.82
C LEU A 20 10.00 -3.34 6.06
N GLU A 21 10.45 -4.58 5.89
CA GLU A 21 9.61 -5.77 6.06
C GLU A 21 9.15 -5.97 7.52
N GLU A 22 10.03 -5.74 8.50
CA GLU A 22 9.65 -5.80 9.92
C GLU A 22 8.59 -4.76 10.28
N LEU A 23 8.74 -3.53 9.78
CA LEU A 23 7.76 -2.46 10.00
C LEU A 23 6.41 -2.80 9.34
N ILE A 24 6.42 -3.29 8.11
CA ILE A 24 5.19 -3.66 7.39
C ILE A 24 4.46 -4.79 8.13
N CYS A 25 5.17 -5.82 8.56
CA CYS A 25 4.61 -6.91 9.34
C CYS A 25 4.05 -6.45 10.69
N ASP A 26 4.72 -5.51 11.37
CA ASP A 26 4.20 -4.90 12.60
C ASP A 26 2.88 -4.14 12.37
N LEU A 27 2.80 -3.35 11.30
CA LEU A 27 1.57 -2.66 10.90
C LEU A 27 0.45 -3.63 10.52
N ALA A 28 0.77 -4.68 9.76
CA ALA A 28 -0.19 -5.70 9.33
C ALA A 28 -0.79 -6.46 10.53
N ARG A 29 0.02 -6.83 11.53
CA ARG A 29 -0.47 -7.45 12.78
C ARG A 29 -1.45 -6.57 13.55
N ARG A 30 -1.36 -5.26 13.38
CA ARG A 30 -2.26 -4.26 13.98
C ARG A 30 -3.47 -3.93 13.09
N GLY A 31 -3.62 -4.61 11.95
CA GLY A 31 -4.70 -4.37 10.99
C GLY A 31 -4.52 -3.10 10.16
N VAL A 32 -3.29 -2.59 10.03
CA VAL A 32 -3.00 -1.37 9.26
C VAL A 32 -2.33 -1.77 7.94
N ILE A 33 -2.97 -1.47 6.81
CA ILE A 33 -2.40 -1.71 5.48
C ILE A 33 -1.34 -0.66 5.13
N THR A 34 -0.22 -1.12 4.57
CA THR A 34 0.82 -0.23 4.04
C THR A 34 0.56 0.01 2.55
N SER A 35 0.83 1.22 2.06
CA SER A 35 0.67 1.57 0.65
C SER A 35 1.95 2.12 0.06
N PHE A 36 2.22 1.74 -1.20
CA PHE A 36 3.28 2.31 -2.04
C PHE A 36 2.70 3.11 -3.22
N CYS A 37 1.47 3.60 -3.06
CA CYS A 37 0.72 4.28 -4.11
C CYS A 37 1.41 5.56 -4.58
N THR A 38 1.52 5.70 -5.90
CA THR A 38 1.96 6.92 -6.58
C THR A 38 0.90 7.44 -7.58
N ALA A 39 -0.33 6.92 -7.52
CA ALA A 39 -1.41 7.23 -8.47
C ALA A 39 -1.74 8.72 -8.54
N GLY A 40 -1.66 9.46 -7.43
CA GLY A 40 -1.88 10.90 -7.43
C GLY A 40 -0.92 11.64 -8.38
N TYR A 41 0.33 11.21 -8.44
CA TYR A 41 1.30 11.75 -9.40
C TYR A 41 0.94 11.35 -10.84
N ARG A 42 0.68 10.06 -11.08
CA ARG A 42 0.39 9.54 -12.43
C ARG A 42 -0.89 10.08 -13.05
N CYS A 43 -1.91 10.32 -12.23
CA CYS A 43 -3.19 10.88 -12.66
C CYS A 43 -3.19 12.42 -12.65
N GLY A 44 -2.07 13.08 -12.37
CA GLY A 44 -1.99 14.54 -12.32
C GLY A 44 -2.83 15.17 -11.20
N ARG A 45 -3.18 14.41 -10.16
CA ARG A 45 -3.90 14.88 -8.97
C ARG A 45 -2.91 15.56 -8.03
N THR A 46 -2.44 16.74 -8.41
CA THR A 46 -1.48 17.55 -7.64
C THR A 46 -1.99 18.99 -7.45
N GLY A 47 -1.44 19.71 -6.46
CA GLY A 47 -1.81 21.10 -6.19
C GLY A 47 -3.31 21.27 -5.88
N GLY A 48 -3.98 22.24 -6.50
CA GLY A 48 -5.40 22.49 -6.29
C GLY A 48 -6.31 21.33 -6.74
N CYS A 49 -5.90 20.55 -7.74
CA CYS A 49 -6.73 19.51 -8.36
C CYS A 49 -7.06 18.35 -7.41
N ILE A 50 -6.21 18.06 -6.43
CA ILE A 50 -6.47 17.03 -5.41
C ILE A 50 -7.24 17.57 -4.20
N MET A 51 -7.16 18.88 -3.93
CA MET A 51 -7.68 19.47 -2.70
C MET A 51 -9.19 19.32 -2.55
N ASP A 52 -9.94 19.44 -3.65
CA ASP A 52 -11.40 19.28 -3.61
C ASP A 52 -11.79 17.81 -3.36
N SER A 53 -11.06 16.87 -3.95
CA SER A 53 -11.25 15.43 -3.70
C SER A 53 -10.89 15.03 -2.27
N LEU A 54 -9.85 15.65 -1.68
CA LEU A 54 -9.47 15.43 -0.28
C LEU A 54 -10.50 16.00 0.69
N LYS A 55 -10.95 17.25 0.49
CA LYS A 55 -11.96 17.89 1.34
C LYS A 55 -13.30 17.15 1.35
N THR A 56 -13.66 16.54 0.23
CA THR A 56 -14.90 15.78 0.08
C THR A 56 -14.75 14.30 0.44
N GLY A 57 -13.55 13.84 0.80
CA GLY A 57 -13.26 12.45 1.11
C GLY A 57 -13.22 11.49 -0.09
N LYS A 58 -13.50 11.98 -1.31
CA LYS A 58 -13.50 11.18 -2.54
C LYS A 58 -12.13 10.59 -2.86
N GLU A 59 -11.05 11.34 -2.57
CA GLU A 59 -9.69 10.82 -2.77
C GLU A 59 -9.42 9.60 -1.88
N GLY A 60 -10.00 9.56 -0.68
CA GLY A 60 -9.86 8.44 0.25
C GLY A 60 -10.33 7.11 -0.33
N THR A 61 -11.35 7.11 -1.19
CA THR A 61 -11.79 5.92 -1.94
C THR A 61 -10.67 5.38 -2.83
N PHE A 62 -10.04 6.25 -3.63
CA PHE A 62 -8.93 5.87 -4.50
C PHE A 62 -7.69 5.47 -3.71
N CYS A 63 -7.38 6.17 -2.61
CA CYS A 63 -6.27 5.83 -1.72
C CYS A 63 -6.43 4.41 -1.14
N LYS A 64 -7.62 4.06 -0.63
CA LYS A 64 -7.87 2.71 -0.08
C LYS A 64 -7.70 1.63 -1.15
N ILE A 65 -8.23 1.87 -2.35
CA ILE A 65 -8.12 0.90 -3.45
C ILE A 65 -6.67 0.73 -3.89
N ASN A 66 -5.97 1.82 -4.15
CA ASN A 66 -4.58 1.77 -4.60
C ASN A 66 -3.63 1.25 -3.50
N ALA A 67 -4.00 1.37 -2.21
CA ALA A 67 -3.28 0.70 -1.13
C ALA A 67 -3.31 -0.82 -1.30
N VAL A 68 -4.46 -1.43 -1.56
CA VAL A 68 -4.57 -2.87 -1.80
C VAL A 68 -3.78 -3.30 -3.04
N LEU A 69 -3.87 -2.55 -4.14
CA LEU A 69 -3.15 -2.89 -5.38
C LEU A 69 -1.63 -2.88 -5.19
N THR A 70 -1.08 -1.78 -4.65
CA THR A 70 0.37 -1.67 -4.43
C THR A 70 0.87 -2.57 -3.32
N PHE A 71 0.02 -2.91 -2.34
CA PHE A 71 0.38 -3.89 -1.32
C PHE A 71 0.45 -5.31 -1.89
N ARG A 72 -0.48 -5.68 -2.80
CA ARG A 72 -0.39 -6.96 -3.53
C ARG A 72 0.91 -7.06 -4.32
N GLU A 73 1.28 -6.01 -5.06
CA GLU A 73 2.56 -5.97 -5.78
C GLU A 73 3.74 -6.20 -4.83
N TRP A 74 3.74 -5.53 -3.67
CA TRP A 74 4.79 -5.72 -2.68
C TRP A 74 4.88 -7.15 -2.15
N LEU A 75 3.74 -7.79 -1.89
CA LEU A 75 3.68 -9.18 -1.42
C LEU A 75 4.22 -10.17 -2.46
N GLU A 76 4.01 -9.91 -3.74
CA GLU A 76 4.48 -10.79 -4.82
C GLU A 76 5.95 -10.57 -5.17
N ASP A 77 6.42 -9.33 -5.11
CA ASP A 77 7.74 -8.97 -5.63
C ASP A 77 8.84 -8.99 -4.56
N PHE A 78 8.51 -8.71 -3.30
CA PHE A 78 9.51 -8.42 -2.27
C PHE A 78 9.32 -9.16 -0.96
N ALA A 79 8.09 -9.51 -0.58
CA ALA A 79 7.84 -10.11 0.73
C ALA A 79 8.38 -11.54 0.84
N SER A 80 8.97 -11.87 1.99
CA SER A 80 9.29 -13.26 2.30
C SER A 80 8.01 -14.10 2.48
N PRO A 81 8.08 -15.44 2.33
CA PRO A 81 6.92 -16.31 2.55
C PRO A 81 6.27 -16.16 3.93
N GLU A 82 7.05 -15.82 4.96
CA GLU A 82 6.54 -15.57 6.31
C GLU A 82 5.77 -14.24 6.38
N SER A 83 6.32 -13.19 5.78
CA SER A 83 5.64 -11.89 5.70
C SER A 83 4.35 -11.96 4.89
N VAL A 84 4.32 -12.77 3.82
CA VAL A 84 3.08 -13.04 3.08
C VAL A 84 2.01 -13.60 4.02
N LYS A 85 2.32 -14.62 4.84
CA LYS A 85 1.36 -15.15 5.82
C LYS A 85 0.86 -14.09 6.81
N ILE A 86 1.75 -13.23 7.31
CA ILE A 86 1.40 -12.19 8.29
C ILE A 86 0.54 -11.10 7.65
N CYS A 87 0.80 -10.75 6.39
CA CYS A 87 0.22 -9.60 5.72
C CYS A 87 -1.05 -9.91 4.92
N THR A 88 -1.23 -11.15 4.44
CA THR A 88 -2.42 -11.55 3.69
C THR A 88 -3.74 -11.22 4.40
N PRO A 89 -3.90 -11.45 5.74
CA PRO A 89 -5.16 -11.16 6.42
C PRO A 89 -5.60 -9.69 6.34
N VAL A 90 -4.68 -8.72 6.48
CA VAL A 90 -5.03 -7.30 6.37
C VAL A 90 -5.36 -6.91 4.93
N MET A 91 -4.66 -7.47 3.94
CA MET A 91 -4.95 -7.24 2.53
C MET A 91 -6.35 -7.76 2.15
N GLU A 92 -6.68 -8.98 2.56
CA GLU A 92 -7.99 -9.60 2.28
C GLU A 92 -9.12 -8.85 2.97
N ALA A 93 -8.94 -8.43 4.23
CA ALA A 93 -9.91 -7.62 4.96
C ALA A 93 -10.17 -6.29 4.25
N GLU A 94 -9.13 -5.61 3.79
CA GLU A 94 -9.24 -4.34 3.07
C GLU A 94 -9.91 -4.51 1.69
N LEU A 95 -9.58 -5.58 0.96
CA LEU A 95 -10.21 -5.91 -0.32
C LEU A 95 -11.71 -6.22 -0.14
N ALA A 96 -12.06 -7.02 0.88
CA ALA A 96 -13.45 -7.30 1.22
C ALA A 96 -14.22 -6.03 1.59
N ALA A 97 -13.63 -5.16 2.43
CA ALA A 97 -14.23 -3.89 2.80
C ALA A 97 -14.47 -2.96 1.58
N ILE A 98 -13.57 -2.95 0.59
CA ILE A 98 -13.81 -2.24 -0.68
C ILE A 98 -15.02 -2.82 -1.41
N GLY A 99 -15.17 -4.15 -1.44
CA GLY A 99 -16.33 -4.83 -2.03
C GLY A 99 -17.66 -4.45 -1.38
N GLU A 100 -17.68 -4.33 -0.06
CA GLU A 100 -18.86 -3.91 0.70
C GLU A 100 -19.19 -2.43 0.51
N MET A 101 -18.18 -1.55 0.55
CA MET A 101 -18.38 -0.10 0.45
C MET A 101 -18.68 0.37 -0.98
N TYR A 102 -18.09 -0.28 -1.98
CA TYR A 102 -18.14 0.15 -3.38
C TYR A 102 -18.55 -0.99 -4.33
N PRO A 103 -19.69 -1.66 -4.11
CA PRO A 103 -20.04 -2.91 -4.81
C PRO A 103 -20.14 -2.76 -6.33
N LYS A 104 -20.52 -1.58 -6.82
CA LYS A 104 -20.58 -1.29 -8.27
C LYS A 104 -19.19 -1.10 -8.90
N PHE A 105 -18.23 -0.60 -8.13
CA PHE A 105 -16.87 -0.33 -8.61
C PHE A 105 -15.92 -1.51 -8.39
N TYR A 106 -16.22 -2.36 -7.41
CA TYR A 106 -15.43 -3.50 -7.00
C TYR A 106 -15.01 -4.44 -8.14
N PRO A 107 -15.84 -4.75 -9.16
CA PRO A 107 -15.39 -5.58 -10.28
C PRO A 107 -14.16 -5.03 -11.01
N HIS A 108 -14.03 -3.71 -11.14
CA HIS A 108 -12.85 -3.09 -11.75
C HIS A 108 -11.61 -3.16 -10.85
N VAL A 109 -11.81 -3.15 -9.53
CA VAL A 109 -10.75 -3.33 -8.54
C VAL A 109 -10.24 -4.77 -8.60
N LEU A 110 -11.15 -5.73 -8.61
CA LEU A 110 -10.83 -7.15 -8.66
C LEU A 110 -10.12 -7.54 -9.97
N ASP A 111 -10.52 -6.95 -11.11
CA ASP A 111 -9.82 -7.12 -12.38
C ASP A 111 -8.34 -6.71 -12.29
N ARG A 112 -8.05 -5.47 -11.86
CA ARG A 112 -6.67 -4.99 -11.69
C ARG A 112 -5.91 -5.79 -10.64
N TYR A 113 -6.57 -6.12 -9.52
CA TYR A 113 -5.99 -6.96 -8.47
C TYR A 113 -5.54 -8.29 -9.08
N ASN A 114 -6.39 -8.99 -9.84
CA ASN A 114 -6.03 -10.27 -10.47
C ASN A 114 -4.97 -10.15 -11.54
N ARG A 115 -4.97 -9.07 -12.32
CA ARG A 115 -3.92 -8.79 -13.31
C ARG A 115 -2.55 -8.62 -12.67
N ILE A 116 -2.49 -7.96 -11.50
CA ILE A 116 -1.27 -7.92 -10.68
C ILE A 116 -0.83 -9.34 -10.33
N GLY A 117 -1.76 -10.19 -9.91
CA GLY A 117 -1.53 -11.62 -9.68
C GLY A 117 -0.95 -12.42 -10.83
N ASN A 118 -1.15 -11.93 -12.05
CA ASN A 118 -0.67 -12.55 -13.27
C ASN A 118 0.61 -11.86 -13.79
N GLY A 119 1.23 -11.00 -12.99
CA GLY A 119 2.52 -10.37 -13.29
C GLY A 119 2.44 -8.95 -13.86
N GLU A 120 1.25 -8.36 -14.03
CA GLU A 120 1.17 -6.94 -14.39
C GLU A 120 1.53 -6.04 -13.19
N ARG A 121 2.08 -4.86 -13.45
CA ARG A 121 2.52 -3.93 -12.40
C ARG A 121 2.07 -2.52 -12.72
N ASP A 122 2.08 -1.66 -11.72
CA ASP A 122 1.72 -0.26 -11.79
C ASP A 122 0.27 -0.02 -12.24
N LEU A 123 -0.67 -0.80 -11.71
CA LEU A 123 -2.09 -0.61 -11.94
C LEU A 123 -2.71 0.26 -10.85
N TYR A 124 -3.42 1.30 -11.24
CA TYR A 124 -4.00 2.29 -10.32
C TYR A 124 -5.33 2.87 -10.82
N PHE A 125 -5.93 3.68 -9.94
CA PHE A 125 -7.09 4.52 -10.16
C PHE A 125 -6.81 5.98 -9.81
#